data_AF-A0A953FYT3-F1
#
_entry.id   AF-A0A953FYT3-F1
#
_cell.length_a   1.000
_cell.length_b   1.000
_cell.length_c   1.000
_cell.angle_alpha   90.00
_cell.angle_beta   90.00
_cell.angle_gamma   90.00
#
_symmetry.space_group_name_H-M   'P 1'
#
loop_
_entity.id
_entity.type
_entity.pdbx_description
1 polymer ?
#
loop_
_entity_poly.entity_id
_entity_poly.type
_entity_poly.pdbx_seq_one_letter_code
_entity_poly.pdbx_strand_id
1 'polypeptide(L)'
;MAESQSSNSPVSLQSDGEIRWNRARKYAEGIGSMPNVFAAAVRLLRTEEQSGKSLRPVTKFLVGQAFRGQKILAMLYYAARQFKPASLIGRDHITLGELIGVFEPYDLAVLYGTFLIYRRTLKRSGYNYREARAVAPHLHAEAQVGGLVGAAIPRIGIGNALLAGVVQPLGMSMIAVQDPAGVQEYYQHLQALKQRWDLGWEVSRFGCTSLQVGGALLSKVGFGKSVVETYLGALDPQLGLGDTADGGQNAIRYGKLWIEGLIAGQAQPLKSMPGQFYPLVAERNWLNQQLAAINFDQPAWIERDGSSISETLTPMLFREDEINKPVPQQLRDMFTLKEISDMDDDEFDDLVDQISDDLILRDKVSTEQL
;
A
#
# COMPACT_ATOMS: atom_id res chain seq x y z
N MET A 1 6.45 19.67 -61.59
CA MET A 1 5.68 19.87 -60.35
C MET A 1 5.03 18.54 -60.03
N ALA A 2 5.61 17.80 -59.10
CA ALA A 2 5.11 16.51 -58.63
C ALA A 2 4.76 16.70 -57.15
N GLU A 3 3.46 16.64 -56.84
CA GLU A 3 2.96 16.70 -55.46
C GLU A 3 3.26 15.37 -54.77
N SER A 4 4.18 15.40 -53.80
CA SER A 4 4.40 14.27 -52.89
C SER A 4 3.23 14.19 -51.92
N GLN A 5 2.34 13.23 -52.12
CA GLN A 5 1.33 12.87 -51.13
C GLN A 5 2.04 12.23 -49.93
N SER A 6 2.17 12.99 -48.83
CA SER A 6 2.60 12.45 -47.54
C SER A 6 1.49 11.59 -46.97
N SER A 7 1.68 10.28 -47.00
CA SER A 7 0.83 9.30 -46.34
C SER A 7 0.96 9.43 -44.81
N ASN A 8 0.17 10.31 -44.20
CA ASN A 8 -0.06 10.30 -42.76
C ASN A 8 -0.90 9.06 -42.43
N SER A 9 -0.20 7.95 -42.18
CA SER A 9 -0.83 6.77 -41.58
C SER A 9 -1.30 7.15 -40.17
N PRO A 10 -2.57 6.91 -39.81
CA PRO A 10 -3.05 7.16 -38.47
C PRO A 10 -2.35 6.16 -37.53
N VAL A 11 -1.27 6.61 -36.89
CA VAL A 11 -0.74 5.95 -35.70
C VAL A 11 -1.89 5.92 -34.71
N SER A 12 -2.45 4.74 -34.47
CA SER A 12 -3.67 4.59 -33.69
C SER A 12 -3.36 4.94 -32.24
N LEU A 13 -4.11 5.88 -31.66
CA LEU A 13 -4.01 6.28 -30.25
C LEU A 13 -4.13 5.08 -29.28
N GLN A 14 -4.70 3.97 -29.73
CA GLN A 14 -4.75 2.70 -28.99
C GLN A 14 -3.37 2.05 -28.83
N SER A 15 -2.47 2.18 -29.81
CA SER A 15 -1.12 1.60 -29.76
C SER A 15 -0.24 2.25 -28.68
N ASP A 16 -0.33 3.57 -28.51
CA ASP A 16 0.45 4.31 -27.51
C ASP A 16 0.07 3.93 -26.07
N GLY A 17 -1.22 3.70 -25.80
CA GLY A 17 -1.70 3.30 -24.48
C GLY A 17 -1.17 1.92 -24.07
N GLU A 18 -1.19 0.97 -24.99
CA GLU A 18 -0.70 -0.39 -24.75
C GLU A 18 0.83 -0.42 -24.55
N ILE A 19 1.58 0.35 -25.33
CA ILE A 19 3.04 0.50 -25.17
C ILE A 19 3.38 1.01 -23.77
N ARG A 20 2.70 2.05 -23.31
CA ARG A 20 2.91 2.61 -21.96
C ARG A 20 2.62 1.60 -20.86
N TRP A 21 1.53 0.83 -21.00
CA TRP A 21 1.19 -0.21 -20.04
C TRP A 21 2.18 -1.37 -20.01
N ASN A 22 2.68 -1.79 -21.17
CA ASN A 22 3.73 -2.81 -21.25
C ASN A 22 5.02 -2.32 -20.59
N ARG A 23 5.37 -1.04 -20.78
CA ARG A 23 6.51 -0.43 -20.09
C ARG A 23 6.30 -0.36 -18.56
N ALA A 24 5.12 0.02 -18.12
CA ALA A 24 4.78 0.05 -16.69
C ALA A 24 4.85 -1.34 -16.03
N ARG A 25 4.36 -2.37 -16.71
CA ARG A 25 4.47 -3.77 -16.26
C ARG A 25 5.92 -4.22 -16.14
N LYS A 26 6.78 -3.85 -17.10
CA LYS A 26 8.22 -4.13 -17.04
C LYS A 26 8.90 -3.51 -15.82
N TYR A 27 8.55 -2.27 -15.46
CA TYR A 27 9.04 -1.69 -14.20
C TYR A 27 8.50 -2.45 -12.97
N ALA A 28 7.21 -2.78 -12.97
CA ALA A 28 6.59 -3.51 -11.88
C ALA A 28 7.09 -4.96 -11.75
N GLU A 29 7.60 -5.59 -12.81
CA GLU A 29 8.24 -6.91 -12.78
C GLU A 29 9.51 -6.94 -11.92
N GLY A 30 10.18 -5.80 -11.76
CA GLY A 30 11.36 -5.68 -10.89
C GLY A 30 11.08 -6.02 -9.42
N ILE A 31 9.82 -6.04 -8.99
CA ILE A 31 9.44 -6.46 -7.63
C ILE A 31 9.64 -7.97 -7.40
N GLY A 32 9.69 -8.77 -8.49
CA GLY A 32 9.73 -10.22 -8.47
C GLY A 32 8.33 -10.88 -8.52
N SER A 33 8.31 -12.21 -8.35
CA SER A 33 7.09 -12.99 -8.20
C SER A 33 6.38 -12.63 -6.88
N MET A 34 5.05 -12.54 -6.91
CA MET A 34 4.23 -12.38 -5.71
C MET A 34 3.67 -13.76 -5.34
N PRO A 35 3.99 -14.31 -4.15
CA PRO A 35 3.39 -15.54 -3.69
C PRO A 35 1.87 -15.47 -3.74
N ASN A 36 1.24 -16.54 -4.23
CA ASN A 36 -0.21 -16.57 -4.45
C ASN A 36 -1.00 -16.35 -3.16
N VAL A 37 -0.46 -16.80 -2.02
CA VAL A 37 -1.10 -16.61 -0.70
C VAL A 37 -1.33 -15.13 -0.38
N PHE A 38 -0.42 -14.25 -0.78
CA PHE A 38 -0.54 -12.81 -0.53
C PHE A 38 -1.62 -12.17 -1.40
N ALA A 39 -1.62 -12.50 -2.68
CA ALA A 39 -2.67 -12.06 -3.60
C ALA A 39 -4.05 -12.61 -3.19
N ALA A 40 -4.10 -13.85 -2.70
CA ALA A 40 -5.32 -14.47 -2.19
C ALA A 40 -5.84 -13.75 -0.94
N ALA A 41 -4.97 -13.39 0.01
CA ALA A 41 -5.34 -12.64 1.21
C ALA A 41 -5.95 -11.27 0.86
N VAL A 42 -5.32 -10.51 -0.05
CA VAL A 42 -5.87 -9.22 -0.54
C VAL A 42 -7.22 -9.42 -1.21
N ARG A 43 -7.37 -10.44 -2.07
CA ARG A 43 -8.65 -10.74 -2.74
C ARG A 43 -9.75 -11.07 -1.72
N LEU A 44 -9.46 -11.90 -0.72
CA LEU A 44 -10.42 -12.27 0.33
C LEU A 44 -10.87 -11.06 1.15
N LEU A 45 -9.93 -10.21 1.57
CA LEU A 45 -10.22 -8.97 2.29
C LEU A 45 -11.14 -8.05 1.47
N ARG A 46 -10.92 -7.94 0.17
CA ARG A 46 -11.79 -7.18 -0.73
C ARG A 46 -13.19 -7.79 -0.87
N THR A 47 -13.28 -9.12 -1.02
CA THR A 47 -14.58 -9.80 -1.05
C THR A 47 -15.37 -9.58 0.24
N GLU A 48 -14.68 -9.55 1.39
CA GLU A 48 -15.33 -9.30 2.68
C GLU A 48 -15.83 -7.86 2.81
N GLU A 49 -15.06 -6.87 2.37
CA GLU A 49 -15.52 -5.48 2.29
C GLU A 49 -16.78 -5.36 1.43
N GLN A 50 -16.77 -5.94 0.22
CA GLN A 50 -17.92 -5.87 -0.69
C GLN A 50 -19.18 -6.53 -0.11
N SER A 51 -18.99 -7.54 0.75
CA SER A 51 -20.09 -8.21 1.43
C SER A 51 -20.63 -7.45 2.64
N GLY A 52 -19.92 -6.41 3.10
CA GLY A 52 -20.23 -5.68 4.33
C GLY A 52 -20.14 -6.53 5.60
N LYS A 53 -19.44 -7.66 5.54
CA LYS A 53 -19.32 -8.62 6.65
C LYS A 53 -18.02 -8.42 7.39
N SER A 54 -18.04 -8.77 8.67
CA SER A 54 -16.84 -8.86 9.50
C SER A 54 -15.88 -9.93 8.98
N LEU A 55 -14.59 -9.76 9.29
CA LEU A 55 -13.53 -10.67 8.87
C LEU A 55 -13.81 -12.10 9.32
N ARG A 56 -13.93 -13.04 8.37
CA ARG A 56 -14.14 -14.46 8.69
C ARG A 56 -12.88 -15.05 9.34
N PRO A 57 -13.00 -16.11 10.17
CA PRO A 57 -11.85 -16.77 10.78
C PRO A 57 -10.78 -17.21 9.78
N VAL A 58 -11.19 -17.73 8.61
CA VAL A 58 -10.26 -18.14 7.53
C VAL A 58 -9.46 -16.96 6.97
N THR A 59 -10.09 -15.79 6.80
CA THR A 59 -9.40 -14.58 6.32
C THR A 59 -8.44 -14.08 7.38
N LYS A 60 -8.86 -14.03 8.66
CA LYS A 60 -7.97 -13.68 9.78
C LYS A 60 -6.77 -14.63 9.87
N PHE A 61 -6.97 -15.92 9.61
CA PHE A 61 -5.88 -16.90 9.61
C PHE A 61 -4.88 -16.64 8.47
N LEU A 62 -5.34 -16.50 7.23
CA LEU A 62 -4.47 -16.27 6.07
C LEU A 62 -3.73 -14.93 6.16
N VAL A 63 -4.43 -13.89 6.60
CA VAL A 63 -3.83 -12.58 6.85
C VAL A 63 -2.86 -12.65 8.03
N GLY A 64 -3.25 -13.33 9.12
CA GLY A 64 -2.40 -13.58 10.27
C GLY A 64 -1.09 -14.26 9.93
N GLN A 65 -1.12 -15.29 9.08
CA GLN A 65 0.09 -15.97 8.57
C GLN A 65 1.08 -14.97 7.95
N ALA A 66 0.58 -14.06 7.12
CA ALA A 66 1.42 -13.04 6.50
C ALA A 66 1.96 -11.98 7.47
N PHE A 67 1.22 -11.69 8.53
CA PHE A 67 1.60 -10.71 9.55
C PHE A 67 2.45 -11.27 10.69
N ARG A 68 2.77 -12.58 10.69
CA ARG A 68 3.60 -13.21 11.74
C ARG A 68 5.04 -12.71 11.76
N GLY A 69 5.60 -12.38 10.60
CA GLY A 69 6.96 -11.85 10.53
C GLY A 69 7.07 -10.53 11.32
N GLN A 70 8.03 -10.45 12.24
CA GLN A 70 8.17 -9.32 13.18
C GLN A 70 8.18 -7.96 12.47
N LYS A 71 8.76 -7.88 11.28
CA LYS A 71 8.81 -6.65 10.48
C LYS A 71 7.42 -6.19 10.03
N ILE A 72 6.57 -7.09 9.52
CA ILE A 72 5.21 -6.72 9.09
C ILE A 72 4.31 -6.49 10.31
N LEU A 73 4.48 -7.27 11.38
CA LEU A 73 3.81 -7.04 12.66
C LEU A 73 4.11 -5.63 13.20
N ALA A 74 5.38 -5.21 13.16
CA ALA A 74 5.79 -3.87 13.59
C ALA A 74 5.06 -2.79 12.80
N MET A 75 5.06 -2.89 11.47
CA MET A 75 4.37 -1.91 10.62
C MET A 75 2.87 -1.86 10.92
N LEU A 76 2.22 -3.01 11.13
CA LEU A 76 0.79 -3.07 11.48
C LEU A 76 0.51 -2.48 12.86
N TYR A 77 1.32 -2.80 13.87
CA TYR A 77 1.15 -2.29 15.24
C TYR A 77 1.30 -0.76 15.27
N TYR A 78 2.35 -0.23 14.63
CA TYR A 78 2.56 1.21 14.58
C TYR A 78 1.52 1.92 13.69
N ALA A 79 1.00 1.28 12.64
CA ALA A 79 -0.15 1.80 11.90
C ALA A 79 -1.40 1.89 12.80
N ALA A 80 -1.68 0.87 13.61
CA ALA A 80 -2.83 0.88 14.53
C ALA A 80 -2.66 1.97 15.59
N ARG A 81 -1.46 2.09 16.15
CA ARG A 81 -1.12 3.15 17.12
C ARG A 81 -1.30 4.54 16.54
N GLN A 82 -0.97 4.74 15.26
CA GLN A 82 -1.07 6.06 14.62
C GLN A 82 -2.49 6.38 14.15
N PHE A 83 -3.19 5.44 13.50
CA PHE A 83 -4.45 5.71 12.82
C PHE A 83 -5.69 5.34 13.65
N LYS A 84 -5.56 4.42 14.60
CA LYS A 84 -6.64 3.94 15.46
C LYS A 84 -6.18 3.84 16.94
N PRO A 85 -5.56 4.90 17.52
CA PRO A 85 -5.02 4.83 18.88
C PRO A 85 -6.08 4.45 19.91
N ALA A 86 -7.33 4.88 19.73
CA ALA A 86 -8.45 4.56 20.61
C ALA A 86 -8.70 3.05 20.75
N SER A 87 -8.39 2.24 19.73
CA SER A 87 -8.54 0.79 19.78
C SER A 87 -7.51 0.11 20.70
N LEU A 88 -6.43 0.81 21.06
CA LEU A 88 -5.34 0.32 21.91
C LEU A 88 -5.41 0.88 23.34
N ILE A 89 -6.06 2.02 23.57
CA ILE A 89 -6.14 2.67 24.88
C ILE A 89 -6.78 1.73 25.91
N GLY A 90 -6.13 1.58 27.08
CA GLY A 90 -6.63 0.77 28.19
C GLY A 90 -6.45 -0.74 28.03
N ARG A 91 -5.74 -1.19 26.99
CA ARG A 91 -5.38 -2.60 26.83
C ARG A 91 -4.00 -2.88 27.43
N ASP A 92 -3.90 -3.90 28.26
CA ASP A 92 -2.60 -4.39 28.75
C ASP A 92 -1.91 -5.28 27.71
N HIS A 93 -2.70 -5.95 26.86
CA HIS A 93 -2.22 -6.87 25.84
C HIS A 93 -3.07 -6.81 24.57
N ILE A 94 -2.47 -7.08 23.41
CA ILE A 94 -3.16 -7.24 22.14
C ILE A 94 -2.59 -8.42 21.34
N THR A 95 -3.47 -9.34 20.97
CA THR A 95 -3.12 -10.45 20.09
C THR A 95 -3.06 -9.99 18.63
N LEU A 96 -2.34 -10.72 17.76
CA LEU A 96 -2.30 -10.42 16.32
C LEU A 96 -3.72 -10.44 15.70
N GLY A 97 -4.58 -11.36 16.13
CA GLY A 97 -5.96 -11.44 15.62
C GLY A 97 -6.82 -10.24 16.00
N GLU A 98 -6.61 -9.67 17.19
CA GLU A 98 -7.24 -8.42 17.61
C GLU A 98 -6.67 -7.22 16.87
N LEU A 99 -5.35 -7.18 16.66
CA LEU A 99 -4.68 -6.12 15.91
C LEU A 99 -5.15 -6.08 14.45
N ILE A 100 -5.31 -7.23 13.81
CA ILE A 100 -5.94 -7.38 12.50
C ILE A 100 -7.37 -6.83 12.51
N GLY A 101 -8.11 -7.07 13.59
CA GLY A 101 -9.48 -6.59 13.76
C GLY A 101 -9.63 -5.09 14.04
N VAL A 102 -8.53 -4.34 14.17
CA VAL A 102 -8.56 -2.87 14.34
C VAL A 102 -8.95 -2.15 13.04
N PHE A 103 -8.69 -2.78 11.90
CA PHE A 103 -8.90 -2.20 10.58
C PHE A 103 -10.07 -2.85 9.86
N GLU A 104 -10.79 -2.05 9.07
CA GLU A 104 -11.77 -2.57 8.13
C GLU A 104 -11.08 -3.43 7.06
N PRO A 105 -11.79 -4.39 6.42
CA PRO A 105 -11.15 -5.33 5.50
C PRO A 105 -10.39 -4.64 4.35
N TYR A 106 -10.95 -3.57 3.78
CA TYR A 106 -10.28 -2.82 2.71
C TYR A 106 -9.09 -1.99 3.19
N ASP A 107 -9.19 -1.36 4.37
CA ASP A 107 -8.05 -0.66 4.98
C ASP A 107 -6.89 -1.63 5.20
N LEU A 108 -7.19 -2.82 5.72
CA LEU A 108 -6.22 -3.87 5.94
C LEU A 108 -5.61 -4.40 4.64
N ALA A 109 -6.42 -4.55 3.58
CA ALA A 109 -5.91 -4.95 2.26
C ALA A 109 -4.90 -3.94 1.73
N VAL A 110 -5.20 -2.64 1.84
CA VAL A 110 -4.30 -1.55 1.39
C VAL A 110 -3.04 -1.48 2.23
N LEU A 111 -3.15 -1.54 3.56
CA LEU A 111 -1.99 -1.60 4.45
C LEU A 111 -1.10 -2.79 4.09
N TYR A 112 -1.70 -3.96 3.96
CA TYR A 112 -0.98 -5.18 3.64
C TYR A 112 -0.27 -5.13 2.28
N GLY A 113 -0.98 -4.73 1.22
CA GLY A 113 -0.37 -4.54 -0.10
C GLY A 113 0.75 -3.50 -0.09
N THR A 114 0.56 -2.41 0.66
CA THR A 114 1.58 -1.36 0.83
C THR A 114 2.83 -1.89 1.53
N PHE A 115 2.68 -2.67 2.60
CA PHE A 115 3.80 -3.30 3.31
C PHE A 115 4.62 -4.20 2.39
N LEU A 116 3.94 -5.07 1.65
CA LEU A 116 4.59 -5.99 0.73
C LEU A 116 5.36 -5.26 -0.37
N ILE A 117 4.71 -4.27 -1.01
CA ILE A 117 5.34 -3.50 -2.08
C ILE A 117 6.54 -2.76 -1.52
N TYR A 118 6.36 -2.00 -0.44
CA TYR A 118 7.43 -1.22 0.18
C TYR A 118 8.65 -2.08 0.54
N ARG A 119 8.45 -3.18 1.28
CA ARG A 119 9.55 -4.05 1.71
C ARG A 119 10.28 -4.69 0.54
N ARG A 120 9.55 -5.13 -0.49
CA ARG A 120 10.17 -5.75 -1.66
C ARG A 120 10.91 -4.74 -2.51
N THR A 121 10.39 -3.53 -2.66
CA THR A 121 11.11 -2.43 -3.30
C THR A 121 12.43 -2.16 -2.59
N LEU A 122 12.44 -2.07 -1.25
CA LEU A 122 13.68 -1.90 -0.46
C LEU A 122 14.66 -3.06 -0.65
N LYS A 123 14.18 -4.31 -0.55
CA LYS A 123 15.02 -5.53 -0.75
C LYS A 123 15.67 -5.52 -2.14
N ARG A 124 14.93 -5.07 -3.17
CA ARG A 124 15.39 -5.06 -4.57
C ARG A 124 16.30 -3.90 -4.93
N SER A 125 16.10 -2.72 -4.32
CA SER A 125 16.99 -1.59 -4.57
C SER A 125 18.33 -1.74 -3.87
N GLY A 126 18.43 -2.58 -2.84
CA GLY A 126 19.58 -2.64 -1.95
C GLY A 126 19.77 -1.36 -1.12
N TYR A 127 18.78 -0.46 -1.15
CA TYR A 127 18.85 0.81 -0.45
C TYR A 127 18.74 0.60 1.05
N ASN A 128 19.61 1.26 1.80
CA ASN A 128 19.34 1.49 3.20
C ASN A 128 18.20 2.50 3.36
N TYR A 129 17.74 2.65 4.59
CA TYR A 129 16.66 3.56 4.96
C TYR A 129 16.84 5.01 4.45
N ARG A 130 18.06 5.57 4.57
CA ARG A 130 18.33 6.96 4.18
C ARG A 130 18.28 7.13 2.67
N GLU A 131 18.80 6.14 1.94
CA GLU A 131 18.76 6.11 0.48
C GLU A 131 17.33 5.95 -0.04
N ALA A 132 16.54 5.09 0.59
CA ALA A 132 15.13 4.92 0.25
C ALA A 132 14.35 6.23 0.42
N ARG A 133 14.62 6.98 1.49
CA ARG A 133 14.06 8.33 1.70
C ARG A 133 14.51 9.33 0.65
N ALA A 134 15.75 9.25 0.18
CA ALA A 134 16.24 10.13 -0.88
C ALA A 134 15.58 9.81 -2.24
N VAL A 135 15.31 8.53 -2.51
CA VAL A 135 14.70 8.07 -3.77
C VAL A 135 13.18 8.25 -3.78
N ALA A 136 12.53 8.23 -2.61
CA ALA A 136 11.09 8.41 -2.47
C ALA A 136 10.76 9.44 -1.38
N PRO A 137 11.19 10.71 -1.54
CA PRO A 137 11.12 11.73 -0.49
C PRO A 137 9.69 12.01 -0.02
N HIS A 138 8.70 11.72 -0.86
CA HIS A 138 7.30 11.93 -0.53
C HIS A 138 6.61 10.72 0.11
N LEU A 139 7.14 9.50 -0.05
CA LEU A 139 6.44 8.28 0.36
C LEU A 139 6.06 8.30 1.84
N HIS A 140 7.01 8.61 2.71
CA HIS A 140 6.82 8.54 4.16
C HIS A 140 5.84 9.58 4.67
N ALA A 141 6.01 10.82 4.21
CA ALA A 141 5.12 11.91 4.58
C ALA A 141 3.70 11.66 4.05
N GLU A 142 3.56 11.24 2.78
CA GLU A 142 2.25 10.90 2.21
C GLU A 142 1.60 9.69 2.89
N ALA A 143 2.37 8.68 3.29
CA ALA A 143 1.86 7.52 4.01
C ALA A 143 1.30 7.90 5.39
N GLN A 144 2.02 8.73 6.15
CA GLN A 144 1.57 9.20 7.46
C GLN A 144 0.36 10.13 7.34
N VAL A 145 0.45 11.16 6.50
CA VAL A 145 -0.63 12.15 6.32
C VAL A 145 -1.86 11.47 5.71
N GLY A 146 -1.68 10.61 4.71
CA GLY A 146 -2.77 9.88 4.06
C GLY A 146 -3.55 9.01 5.04
N GLY A 147 -2.88 8.18 5.85
CA GLY A 147 -3.57 7.37 6.85
C GLY A 147 -4.32 8.20 7.89
N LEU A 148 -3.77 9.33 8.34
CA LEU A 148 -4.44 10.25 9.26
C LEU A 148 -5.66 10.94 8.63
N VAL A 149 -5.55 11.40 7.38
CA VAL A 149 -6.67 11.98 6.62
C VAL A 149 -7.79 10.96 6.48
N GLY A 150 -7.47 9.73 6.09
CA GLY A 150 -8.46 8.67 5.96
C GLY A 150 -9.11 8.27 7.28
N ALA A 151 -8.37 8.31 8.39
CA ALA A 151 -8.89 8.05 9.73
C ALA A 151 -9.83 9.17 10.22
N ALA A 152 -9.50 10.44 9.93
CA ALA A 152 -10.29 11.60 10.33
C ALA A 152 -11.53 11.83 9.44
N ILE A 153 -11.57 11.26 8.24
CA ILE A 153 -12.61 11.51 7.25
C ILE A 153 -13.19 10.17 6.78
N PRO A 154 -14.23 9.65 7.45
CA PRO A 154 -14.79 8.32 7.16
C PRO A 154 -15.22 8.11 5.72
N ARG A 155 -15.69 9.18 5.04
CA ARG A 155 -16.10 9.11 3.63
C ARG A 155 -14.92 8.87 2.67
N ILE A 156 -13.70 9.20 3.09
CA ILE A 156 -12.47 8.85 2.38
C ILE A 156 -12.02 7.46 2.82
N GLY A 157 -11.87 7.24 4.13
CA GLY A 157 -11.37 6.00 4.70
C GLY A 157 -9.84 5.85 4.57
N ILE A 158 -9.24 5.05 5.44
CA ILE A 158 -7.77 4.89 5.52
C ILE A 158 -7.25 4.29 4.21
N GLY A 159 -7.88 3.24 3.70
CA GLY A 159 -7.45 2.55 2.48
C GLY A 159 -7.37 3.48 1.27
N ASN A 160 -8.42 4.26 0.99
CA ASN A 160 -8.40 5.15 -0.19
C ASN A 160 -7.40 6.30 -0.01
N ALA A 161 -7.28 6.88 1.19
CA ALA A 161 -6.31 7.93 1.44
C ALA A 161 -4.86 7.42 1.34
N LEU A 162 -4.59 6.19 1.81
CA LEU A 162 -3.31 5.54 1.62
C LEU A 162 -3.05 5.30 0.14
N LEU A 163 -3.99 4.75 -0.64
CA LEU A 163 -3.82 4.58 -2.08
C LEU A 163 -3.46 5.91 -2.77
N ALA A 164 -4.12 7.00 -2.40
CA ALA A 164 -3.83 8.34 -2.92
C ALA A 164 -2.40 8.82 -2.62
N GLY A 165 -1.89 8.50 -1.42
CA GLY A 165 -0.59 8.97 -0.96
C GLY A 165 0.60 8.07 -1.33
N VAL A 166 0.45 6.74 -1.32
CA VAL A 166 1.60 5.83 -1.31
C VAL A 166 1.88 5.18 -2.66
N VAL A 167 0.85 4.92 -3.47
CA VAL A 167 0.99 4.07 -4.66
C VAL A 167 1.85 4.73 -5.74
N GLN A 168 1.71 6.05 -5.94
CA GLN A 168 2.51 6.78 -6.92
C GLN A 168 4.00 6.85 -6.49
N PRO A 169 4.36 7.24 -5.25
CA PRO A 169 5.74 7.13 -4.78
C PRO A 169 6.31 5.72 -4.85
N LEU A 170 5.53 4.68 -4.54
CA LEU A 170 5.99 3.28 -4.68
C LEU A 170 6.24 2.91 -6.15
N GLY A 171 5.41 3.39 -7.07
CA GLY A 171 5.63 3.25 -8.51
C GLY A 171 6.93 3.91 -8.97
N MET A 172 7.19 5.14 -8.52
CA MET A 172 8.46 5.84 -8.80
C MET A 172 9.67 5.13 -8.18
N SER A 173 9.52 4.60 -6.96
CA SER A 173 10.56 3.80 -6.30
C SER A 173 10.91 2.55 -7.12
N MET A 174 9.91 1.91 -7.74
CA MET A 174 10.15 0.77 -8.63
C MET A 174 10.81 1.15 -9.95
N ILE A 175 10.55 2.35 -10.48
CA ILE A 175 11.34 2.88 -11.60
C ILE A 175 12.80 3.06 -11.16
N ALA A 176 13.03 3.61 -9.96
CA ALA A 176 14.37 3.84 -9.43
C ALA A 176 15.20 2.56 -9.17
N VAL A 177 14.54 1.42 -8.91
CA VAL A 177 15.21 0.11 -8.83
C VAL A 177 15.87 -0.26 -10.17
N GLN A 178 15.27 0.13 -11.30
CA GLN A 178 15.76 -0.23 -12.65
C GLN A 178 16.51 0.89 -13.36
N ASP A 179 16.15 2.15 -13.10
CA ASP A 179 16.73 3.34 -13.71
C ASP A 179 16.95 4.44 -12.64
N PRO A 180 17.89 4.22 -11.70
CA PRO A 180 18.16 5.17 -10.60
C PRO A 180 18.63 6.54 -11.13
N ALA A 181 19.44 6.55 -12.20
CA ALA A 181 19.92 7.77 -12.83
C ALA A 181 18.80 8.60 -13.45
N GLY A 182 17.85 7.95 -14.14
CA GLY A 182 16.68 8.63 -14.69
C GLY A 182 15.75 9.21 -13.61
N VAL A 183 15.59 8.51 -12.49
CA VAL A 183 14.82 9.06 -11.36
C VAL A 183 15.54 10.24 -10.69
N GLN A 184 16.86 10.20 -10.60
CA GLN A 184 17.64 11.35 -10.12
C GLN A 184 17.46 12.57 -11.04
N GLU A 185 17.55 12.37 -12.36
CA GLU A 185 17.28 13.41 -13.37
C GLU A 185 15.86 13.98 -13.21
N TYR A 186 14.86 13.12 -12.99
CA TYR A 186 13.48 13.53 -12.76
C TYR A 186 13.33 14.42 -11.53
N TYR A 187 13.94 14.06 -10.40
CA TYR A 187 13.85 14.88 -9.19
C TYR A 187 14.56 16.23 -9.33
N GLN A 188 15.66 16.30 -10.08
CA GLN A 188 16.30 17.57 -10.42
C GLN A 188 15.38 18.46 -11.28
N HIS A 189 14.69 17.87 -12.26
CA HIS A 189 13.67 18.55 -13.08
C HIS A 189 12.52 19.09 -12.22
N LEU A 190 11.96 18.25 -11.34
CA LEU A 190 10.89 18.65 -10.41
C LEU A 190 11.32 19.78 -9.48
N GLN A 191 12.54 19.73 -8.95
CA GLN A 191 13.09 20.78 -8.11
C GLN A 191 13.23 22.11 -8.86
N ALA A 192 13.68 22.08 -10.12
CA ALA A 192 13.79 23.26 -10.96
C ALA A 192 12.42 23.91 -11.24
N LEU A 193 11.39 23.11 -11.49
CA LEU A 193 10.03 23.59 -11.74
C LEU A 193 9.24 23.90 -10.47
N LYS A 194 9.75 23.55 -9.28
CA LYS A 194 9.02 23.59 -8.00
C LYS A 194 7.68 22.84 -8.07
N GLN A 195 7.66 21.73 -8.80
CA GLN A 195 6.50 20.86 -8.95
C GLN A 195 6.71 19.55 -8.22
N ARG A 196 5.61 18.92 -7.80
CA ARG A 196 5.68 17.62 -7.10
C ARG A 196 5.77 16.45 -8.07
N TRP A 197 5.06 16.54 -9.18
CA TRP A 197 4.98 15.51 -10.21
C TRP A 197 4.84 16.18 -11.57
N ASP A 198 5.48 15.59 -12.58
CA ASP A 198 5.34 15.95 -13.99
C ASP A 198 5.16 14.66 -14.80
N LEU A 199 3.90 14.25 -14.92
CA LEU A 199 3.53 13.01 -15.61
C LEU A 199 3.87 13.05 -17.11
N GLY A 200 3.90 14.24 -17.71
CA GLY A 200 4.29 14.41 -19.11
C GLY A 200 5.77 14.09 -19.30
N TRP A 201 6.61 14.59 -18.38
CA TRP A 201 8.03 14.26 -18.36
C TRP A 201 8.26 12.78 -18.10
N GLU A 202 7.54 12.16 -17.14
CA GLU A 202 7.63 10.71 -16.88
C GLU A 202 7.34 9.88 -18.14
N VAL A 203 6.27 10.21 -18.88
CA VAL A 203 5.96 9.53 -20.14
C VAL A 203 7.08 9.70 -21.16
N SER A 204 7.66 10.90 -21.26
CA SER A 204 8.73 11.17 -22.23
C SER A 204 10.04 10.43 -21.89
N ARG A 205 10.42 10.35 -20.60
CA ARG A 205 11.69 9.77 -20.15
C ARG A 205 11.63 8.28 -19.89
N PHE A 206 10.54 7.81 -19.28
CA PHE A 206 10.39 6.42 -18.82
C PHE A 206 9.51 5.59 -19.74
N GLY A 207 8.73 6.23 -20.62
CA GLY A 207 7.75 5.59 -21.49
C GLY A 207 6.43 5.24 -20.79
N CYS A 208 6.24 5.65 -19.54
CA CYS A 208 5.03 5.45 -18.75
C CYS A 208 5.05 6.37 -17.52
N THR A 209 3.94 6.47 -16.80
CA THR A 209 3.88 7.21 -15.52
C THR A 209 4.12 6.31 -14.31
N SER A 210 4.57 6.92 -13.21
CA SER A 210 4.64 6.30 -11.88
C SER A 210 3.26 5.81 -11.40
N LEU A 211 2.18 6.49 -11.80
CA LEU A 211 0.80 6.04 -11.56
C LEU A 211 0.51 4.68 -12.23
N GLN A 212 0.90 4.52 -13.50
CA GLN A 212 0.71 3.26 -14.22
C GLN A 212 1.54 2.12 -13.60
N VAL A 213 2.78 2.40 -13.19
CA VAL A 213 3.62 1.43 -12.47
C VAL A 213 2.96 1.05 -11.14
N GLY A 214 2.47 2.02 -10.39
CA GLY A 214 1.70 1.81 -9.16
C GLY A 214 0.46 0.94 -9.37
N GLY A 215 -0.33 1.19 -10.42
CA GLY A 215 -1.47 0.35 -10.80
C GLY A 215 -1.09 -1.09 -11.18
N ALA A 216 0.05 -1.27 -11.85
CA ALA A 216 0.60 -2.60 -12.14
C ALA A 216 1.04 -3.33 -10.86
N LEU A 217 1.62 -2.62 -9.88
CA LEU A 217 1.96 -3.18 -8.57
C LEU A 217 0.72 -3.60 -7.78
N LEU A 218 -0.33 -2.76 -7.74
CA LEU A 218 -1.62 -3.09 -7.13
C LEU A 218 -2.24 -4.35 -7.75
N SER A 219 -2.13 -4.48 -9.09
CA SER A 219 -2.58 -5.68 -9.80
C SER A 219 -1.82 -6.92 -9.34
N LYS A 220 -0.49 -6.83 -9.21
CA LYS A 220 0.38 -7.94 -8.77
C LYS A 220 0.07 -8.40 -7.34
N VAL A 221 -0.29 -7.49 -6.43
CA VAL A 221 -0.68 -7.87 -5.05
C VAL A 221 -2.15 -8.29 -4.91
N GLY A 222 -2.93 -8.33 -6.00
CA GLY A 222 -4.27 -8.91 -5.99
C GLY A 222 -5.45 -7.94 -5.85
N PHE A 223 -5.26 -6.63 -5.98
CA PHE A 223 -6.37 -5.65 -5.96
C PHE A 223 -7.33 -5.78 -7.15
N GLY A 224 -6.96 -6.51 -8.20
CA GLY A 224 -7.81 -6.70 -9.37
C GLY A 224 -8.04 -5.43 -10.18
N LYS A 225 -8.69 -5.61 -11.33
CA LYS A 225 -8.84 -4.55 -12.34
C LYS A 225 -9.64 -3.34 -11.84
N SER A 226 -10.77 -3.58 -11.16
CA SER A 226 -11.66 -2.51 -10.70
C SER A 226 -10.98 -1.49 -9.78
N VAL A 227 -10.22 -1.93 -8.77
CA VAL A 227 -9.52 -0.96 -7.87
C VAL A 227 -8.42 -0.23 -8.61
N VAL A 228 -7.74 -0.88 -9.56
CA VAL A 228 -6.69 -0.24 -10.36
C VAL A 228 -7.30 0.84 -11.26
N GLU A 229 -8.45 0.57 -11.88
CA GLU A 229 -9.19 1.56 -12.66
C GLU A 229 -9.70 2.72 -11.81
N THR A 230 -10.27 2.43 -10.63
CA THR A 230 -10.68 3.45 -9.66
C THR A 230 -9.49 4.32 -9.23
N TYR A 231 -8.34 3.72 -8.91
CA TYR A 231 -7.13 4.45 -8.53
C TYR A 231 -6.62 5.36 -9.66
N LEU A 232 -6.51 4.83 -10.87
CA LEU A 232 -6.00 5.60 -12.01
C LEU A 232 -6.96 6.71 -12.43
N GLY A 233 -8.27 6.43 -12.49
CA GLY A 233 -9.27 7.45 -12.78
C GLY A 233 -9.33 8.54 -11.70
N ALA A 234 -9.13 8.19 -10.43
CA ALA A 234 -9.08 9.16 -9.35
C ALA A 234 -7.94 10.18 -9.49
N LEU A 235 -6.79 9.73 -10.00
CA LEU A 235 -5.57 10.54 -10.10
C LEU A 235 -5.26 11.02 -11.53
N ASP A 236 -6.15 10.77 -12.47
CA ASP A 236 -6.06 11.32 -13.81
C ASP A 236 -6.26 12.85 -13.76
N PRO A 237 -5.24 13.65 -14.14
CA PRO A 237 -5.34 15.10 -14.15
C PRO A 237 -6.32 15.63 -15.21
N GLN A 238 -6.70 14.82 -16.21
CA GLN A 238 -7.62 15.22 -17.28
C GLN A 238 -9.09 15.17 -16.85
N LEU A 239 -9.42 14.33 -15.87
CA LEU A 239 -10.77 14.26 -15.31
C LEU A 239 -10.96 15.45 -14.35
N GLY A 240 -12.05 16.20 -14.49
CA GLY A 240 -12.37 17.34 -13.63
C GLY A 240 -12.79 16.92 -12.21
N LEU A 241 -12.94 17.90 -11.32
CA LEU A 241 -13.51 17.67 -9.97
C LEU A 241 -15.03 17.56 -10.09
N GLY A 242 -15.61 16.47 -9.59
CA GLY A 242 -17.07 16.25 -9.61
C GLY A 242 -17.61 15.47 -10.81
N ASP A 243 -16.76 15.14 -11.79
CA ASP A 243 -17.17 14.43 -13.02
C ASP A 243 -17.34 12.92 -12.85
N THR A 244 -17.13 12.38 -11.64
CA THR A 244 -17.13 10.93 -11.40
C THR A 244 -18.33 10.50 -10.54
N ALA A 245 -19.13 9.58 -11.07
CA ALA A 245 -20.21 8.93 -10.32
C ALA A 245 -19.69 7.87 -9.31
N ASP A 246 -18.43 7.45 -9.45
CA ASP A 246 -17.81 6.46 -8.58
C ASP A 246 -17.37 7.09 -7.24
N GLY A 247 -18.00 6.62 -6.14
CA GLY A 247 -17.66 7.05 -4.79
C GLY A 247 -16.21 6.76 -4.41
N GLY A 248 -15.62 5.67 -4.92
CA GLY A 248 -14.23 5.29 -4.67
C GLY A 248 -13.24 6.26 -5.33
N GLN A 249 -13.52 6.68 -6.57
CA GLN A 249 -12.66 7.64 -7.28
C GLN A 249 -12.64 8.98 -6.55
N ASN A 250 -13.81 9.45 -6.13
CA ASN A 250 -13.94 10.67 -5.34
C ASN A 250 -13.19 10.57 -4.01
N ALA A 251 -13.31 9.45 -3.29
CA ALA A 251 -12.59 9.24 -2.03
C ALA A 251 -11.07 9.36 -2.21
N ILE A 252 -10.48 8.68 -3.19
CA ILE A 252 -9.04 8.75 -3.48
C ILE A 252 -8.64 10.17 -3.91
N ARG A 253 -9.39 10.79 -4.82
CA ARG A 253 -9.13 12.13 -5.36
C ARG A 253 -9.15 13.21 -4.28
N TYR A 254 -10.19 13.25 -3.45
CA TYR A 254 -10.29 14.21 -2.36
C TYR A 254 -9.30 13.90 -1.23
N GLY A 255 -8.98 12.62 -1.00
CA GLY A 255 -7.86 12.21 -0.16
C GLY A 255 -6.54 12.81 -0.62
N LYS A 256 -6.24 12.74 -1.93
CA LYS A 256 -5.04 13.34 -2.51
C LYS A 256 -4.98 14.85 -2.26
N LEU A 257 -6.08 15.57 -2.50
CA LEU A 257 -6.14 17.02 -2.30
C LEU A 257 -5.90 17.43 -0.84
N TRP A 258 -6.38 16.64 0.12
CA TRP A 258 -6.06 16.82 1.54
C TRP A 258 -4.59 16.59 1.83
N ILE A 259 -4.04 15.46 1.38
CA ILE A 259 -2.63 15.11 1.58
C ILE A 259 -1.72 16.20 1.03
N GLU A 260 -2.00 16.68 -0.19
CA GLU A 260 -1.23 17.74 -0.81
C GLU A 260 -1.35 19.08 -0.06
N GLY A 261 -2.56 19.44 0.40
CA GLY A 261 -2.78 20.68 1.15
C GLY A 261 -2.02 20.69 2.48
N LEU A 262 -2.12 19.58 3.24
CA LEU A 262 -1.45 19.43 4.53
C LEU A 262 0.07 19.39 4.38
N ILE A 263 0.60 18.69 3.37
CA ILE A 263 2.06 18.66 3.09
C ILE A 263 2.56 20.04 2.64
N ALA A 264 1.74 20.83 1.95
CA ALA A 264 2.05 22.22 1.62
C ALA A 264 1.92 23.18 2.81
N GLY A 265 1.65 22.69 4.03
CA GLY A 265 1.52 23.49 5.25
C GLY A 265 0.17 24.18 5.40
N GLN A 266 -0.83 23.82 4.59
CA GLN A 266 -2.19 24.34 4.74
C GLN A 266 -2.95 23.54 5.81
N ALA A 267 -3.96 24.15 6.43
CA ALA A 267 -4.85 23.47 7.38
C ALA A 267 -6.13 22.91 6.72
N GLN A 268 -6.10 22.76 5.39
CA GLN A 268 -7.25 22.46 4.52
C GLN A 268 -6.76 21.82 3.19
N PRO A 269 -7.65 21.21 2.38
CA PRO A 269 -7.26 20.65 1.08
C PRO A 269 -6.87 21.74 0.08
N LEU A 270 -6.07 21.40 -0.93
CA LEU A 270 -5.63 22.35 -1.97
C LEU A 270 -6.77 22.99 -2.77
N LYS A 271 -7.92 22.32 -2.86
CA LYS A 271 -9.09 22.78 -3.61
C LYS A 271 -10.35 22.54 -2.78
N SER A 272 -11.34 23.41 -2.97
CA SER A 272 -12.67 23.25 -2.38
C SER A 272 -13.35 21.99 -2.91
N MET A 273 -14.18 21.36 -2.09
CA MET A 273 -14.81 20.07 -2.37
C MET A 273 -16.12 19.91 -1.59
N PRO A 274 -16.93 18.86 -1.85
CA PRO A 274 -18.18 18.67 -1.12
C PRO A 274 -17.98 18.47 0.39
N GLY A 275 -18.89 19.01 1.19
CA GLY A 275 -18.79 19.03 2.66
C GLY A 275 -18.61 17.64 3.31
N GLN A 276 -19.17 16.59 2.72
CA GLN A 276 -19.04 15.20 3.20
C GLN A 276 -17.60 14.65 3.20
N PHE A 277 -16.67 15.33 2.51
CA PHE A 277 -15.25 14.98 2.50
C PHE A 277 -14.42 15.84 3.47
N TYR A 278 -15.04 16.68 4.29
CA TYR A 278 -14.37 17.38 5.38
C TYR A 278 -14.55 16.61 6.69
N PRO A 279 -13.54 16.62 7.58
CA PRO A 279 -13.69 16.07 8.92
C PRO A 279 -14.67 16.92 9.72
N LEU A 280 -15.39 16.30 10.65
CA LEU A 280 -16.12 17.04 11.67
C LEU A 280 -15.14 17.74 12.62
N VAL A 281 -15.64 18.65 13.46
CA VAL A 281 -14.79 19.54 14.28
C VAL A 281 -13.86 18.76 15.21
N ALA A 282 -14.35 17.70 15.88
CA ALA A 282 -13.56 16.91 16.81
C ALA A 282 -12.43 16.15 16.09
N GLU A 283 -12.75 15.54 14.94
CA GLU A 283 -11.85 14.78 14.09
C GLU A 283 -10.81 15.70 13.43
N ARG A 284 -11.20 16.93 13.09
CA ARG A 284 -10.25 17.95 12.61
C ARG A 284 -9.25 18.33 13.69
N ASN A 285 -9.71 18.54 14.92
CA ASN A 285 -8.83 18.84 16.04
C ASN A 285 -7.89 17.67 16.34
N TRP A 286 -8.40 16.43 16.31
CA TRP A 286 -7.60 15.23 16.42
C TRP A 286 -6.55 15.14 15.30
N LEU A 287 -6.95 15.34 14.05
CA LEU A 287 -6.04 15.33 12.90
C LEU A 287 -4.91 16.35 13.08
N ASN A 288 -5.23 17.59 13.45
CA ASN A 288 -4.23 18.63 13.68
C ASN A 288 -3.26 18.25 14.82
N GLN A 289 -3.76 17.65 15.91
CA GLN A 289 -2.92 17.17 17.00
C GLN A 289 -1.98 16.04 16.55
N GLN A 290 -2.50 15.07 15.78
CA GLN A 290 -1.68 13.98 15.26
C GLN A 290 -0.63 14.48 14.27
N LEU A 291 -0.98 15.42 13.38
CA LEU A 291 -0.04 16.02 12.44
C LEU A 291 1.08 16.79 13.15
N ALA A 292 0.74 17.56 14.20
CA ALA A 292 1.72 18.28 15.01
C ALA A 292 2.66 17.34 15.79
N ALA A 293 2.22 16.12 16.09
CA ALA A 293 3.00 15.10 16.77
C ALA A 293 3.91 14.29 15.83
N ILE A 294 3.77 14.43 14.51
CA ILE A 294 4.64 13.74 13.56
C ILE A 294 6.04 14.36 13.62
N ASN A 295 7.02 13.54 13.97
CA ASN A 295 8.42 13.84 13.75
C ASN A 295 8.89 13.17 12.45
N PHE A 296 9.07 13.95 11.39
CA PHE A 296 9.51 13.44 10.09
C PHE A 296 10.97 12.94 10.09
N ASP A 297 11.77 13.28 11.11
CA ASP A 297 13.13 12.75 11.28
C ASP A 297 13.14 11.35 11.90
N GLN A 298 12.01 10.88 12.42
CA GLN A 298 11.85 9.54 12.98
C GLN A 298 11.28 8.56 11.94
N PRO A 299 11.52 7.24 12.11
CA PRO A 299 10.88 6.23 11.29
C PRO A 299 9.36 6.29 11.35
N ALA A 300 8.74 6.45 10.18
CA ALA A 300 7.31 6.31 9.99
C ALA A 300 6.86 4.87 10.27
N TRP A 301 5.56 4.67 10.48
CA TRP A 301 4.97 3.33 10.71
C TRP A 301 5.33 2.32 9.61
N ILE A 302 5.36 2.75 8.35
CA ILE A 302 5.72 1.91 7.19
C ILE A 302 7.20 1.49 7.21
N GLU A 303 8.04 2.20 7.96
CA GLU A 303 9.48 1.96 8.06
C GLU A 303 9.85 1.12 9.29
N ARG A 304 8.86 0.74 10.12
CA ARG A 304 9.11 -0.04 11.33
C ARG A 304 9.48 -1.47 10.97
N ASP A 305 10.45 -2.02 11.69
CA ASP A 305 10.97 -3.35 11.50
C ASP A 305 10.96 -4.14 12.82
N GLY A 306 11.52 -5.35 12.82
CA GLY A 306 11.59 -6.19 14.01
C GLY A 306 12.34 -5.53 15.18
N SER A 307 13.31 -4.64 14.92
CA SER A 307 14.03 -3.92 15.98
C SER A 307 13.13 -2.93 16.73
N SER A 308 12.00 -2.54 16.12
CA SER A 308 10.98 -1.70 16.77
C SER A 308 10.04 -2.48 17.69
N ILE A 309 10.16 -3.81 17.76
CA ILE A 309 9.34 -4.69 18.61
C ILE A 309 10.18 -5.13 19.82
N SER A 310 9.80 -4.68 21.01
CA SER A 310 10.40 -5.11 22.28
C SER A 310 9.42 -4.90 23.43
N GLU A 311 9.66 -5.55 24.57
CA GLU A 311 8.85 -5.34 25.78
C GLU A 311 8.80 -3.87 26.19
N THR A 312 9.89 -3.12 25.96
CA THR A 312 9.96 -1.70 26.31
C THR A 312 9.22 -0.80 25.33
N LEU A 313 9.32 -1.07 24.02
CA LEU A 313 8.75 -0.21 22.97
C LEU A 313 7.31 -0.56 22.63
N THR A 314 6.96 -1.84 22.75
CA THR A 314 5.67 -2.40 22.36
C THR A 314 5.16 -3.38 23.44
N PRO A 315 5.04 -2.97 24.72
CA PRO A 315 4.69 -3.86 25.83
C PRO A 315 3.40 -4.64 25.59
N MET A 316 2.41 -4.06 24.90
CA MET A 316 1.15 -4.71 24.58
C MET A 316 1.29 -5.99 23.74
N LEU A 317 2.39 -6.15 23.00
CA LEU A 317 2.65 -7.35 22.20
C LEU A 317 3.27 -8.50 23.02
N PHE A 318 3.72 -8.21 24.25
CA PHE A 318 4.43 -9.16 25.11
C PHE A 318 3.59 -9.42 26.36
N ARG A 319 3.19 -10.67 26.57
CA ARG A 319 2.54 -11.11 27.81
C ARG A 319 3.17 -12.42 28.26
N GLU A 320 3.72 -12.43 29.47
CA GLU A 320 4.40 -13.61 30.05
C GLU A 320 3.49 -14.86 30.06
N ASP A 321 2.18 -14.67 30.22
CA ASP A 321 1.18 -15.74 30.35
C ASP A 321 0.88 -16.51 29.05
N GLU A 322 1.16 -15.94 27.87
CA GLU A 322 0.83 -16.56 26.58
C GLU A 322 2.03 -17.23 25.90
N ILE A 323 3.25 -16.84 26.26
CA ILE A 323 4.49 -17.52 25.82
C ILE A 323 4.47 -19.01 26.23
N ASN A 324 3.73 -19.35 27.30
CA ASN A 324 3.62 -20.70 27.84
C ASN A 324 2.27 -21.41 27.56
N LYS A 325 1.34 -20.80 26.80
CA LYS A 325 0.07 -21.48 26.50
C LYS A 325 0.23 -22.45 25.33
N PRO A 326 -0.19 -23.71 25.48
CA PRO A 326 -0.14 -24.67 24.38
C PRO A 326 -1.03 -24.17 23.23
N VAL A 327 -0.45 -24.06 22.03
CA VAL A 327 -1.18 -23.81 20.78
C VAL A 327 -2.37 -24.78 20.70
N PRO A 328 -3.60 -24.32 20.37
CA PRO A 328 -4.74 -25.20 20.17
C PRO A 328 -4.38 -26.35 19.23
N GLN A 329 -4.75 -27.58 19.58
CA GLN A 329 -4.35 -28.79 18.84
C GLN A 329 -4.62 -28.68 17.32
N GLN A 330 -5.72 -28.02 16.96
CA GLN A 330 -6.15 -27.74 15.58
C GLN A 330 -5.16 -26.86 14.77
N LEU A 331 -4.27 -26.12 15.44
CA LEU A 331 -3.21 -25.30 14.85
C LEU A 331 -1.82 -25.96 15.01
N ARG A 332 -1.67 -26.91 15.95
CA ARG A 332 -0.44 -27.72 16.13
C ARG A 332 -0.21 -28.70 14.98
N ASP A 333 -1.27 -29.14 14.33
CA ASP A 333 -1.18 -30.09 13.22
C ASP A 333 -0.60 -29.45 11.94
N MET A 334 -0.26 -28.15 11.95
CA MET A 334 0.38 -27.48 10.82
C MET A 334 1.83 -27.03 11.09
N PHE A 335 2.18 -26.42 12.23
CA PHE A 335 3.57 -26.04 12.59
C PHE A 335 3.71 -25.72 14.10
N THR A 336 4.90 -25.86 14.70
CA THR A 336 5.15 -25.44 16.10
C THR A 336 5.65 -23.99 16.23
N LEU A 337 5.36 -23.33 17.36
CA LEU A 337 5.80 -21.95 17.65
C LEU A 337 7.33 -21.76 17.61
N LYS A 338 8.10 -22.82 17.93
CA LYS A 338 9.56 -22.80 17.94
C LYS A 338 10.14 -22.88 16.53
N GLU A 339 9.55 -23.69 15.66
CA GLU A 339 9.91 -23.71 14.24
C GLU A 339 9.58 -22.38 13.55
N ILE A 340 8.52 -21.69 13.98
CA ILE A 340 8.09 -20.41 13.39
C ILE A 340 8.89 -19.21 13.91
N SER A 341 9.32 -19.22 15.18
CA SER A 341 10.11 -18.13 15.77
C SER A 341 11.57 -18.13 15.35
N ASP A 342 12.09 -19.31 14.99
CA ASP A 342 13.50 -19.52 14.65
C ASP A 342 13.73 -19.42 13.13
N MET A 343 12.66 -19.35 12.33
CA MET A 343 12.74 -19.15 10.88
C MET A 343 13.26 -17.77 10.52
N ASP A 344 14.34 -17.73 9.76
CA ASP A 344 14.80 -16.50 9.14
C ASP A 344 13.92 -16.09 7.95
N ASP A 345 14.14 -14.87 7.43
CA ASP A 345 13.34 -14.30 6.34
C ASP A 345 13.39 -15.18 5.06
N ASP A 346 14.47 -15.95 4.85
CA ASP A 346 14.63 -16.79 3.67
C ASP A 346 13.93 -18.15 3.87
N GLU A 347 13.98 -18.73 5.07
CA GLU A 347 13.19 -19.93 5.42
C GLU A 347 11.67 -19.67 5.39
N PHE A 348 11.24 -18.45 5.76
CA PHE A 348 9.85 -18.06 5.62
C PHE A 348 9.43 -17.87 4.16
N ASP A 349 10.28 -17.26 3.32
CA ASP A 349 10.04 -17.13 1.87
C ASP A 349 9.93 -18.53 1.23
N ASP A 350 10.79 -19.50 1.62
CA ASP A 350 10.76 -20.90 1.15
C ASP A 350 9.52 -21.68 1.61
N LEU A 351 9.10 -21.50 2.87
CA LEU A 351 7.88 -22.12 3.40
C LEU A 351 6.62 -21.60 2.68
N VAL A 352 6.59 -20.30 2.39
CA VAL A 352 5.50 -19.67 1.64
C VAL A 352 5.43 -20.21 0.21
N ASP A 353 6.59 -20.46 -0.42
CA ASP A 353 6.66 -21.06 -1.75
C ASP A 353 6.18 -22.54 -1.74
N GLN A 354 6.55 -23.33 -0.72
CA GLN A 354 6.03 -24.70 -0.54
C GLN A 354 4.51 -24.76 -0.34
N ILE A 355 3.94 -23.87 0.48
CA ILE A 355 2.48 -23.81 0.70
C ILE A 355 1.75 -23.39 -0.58
N SER A 356 2.35 -22.51 -1.38
CA SER A 356 1.80 -22.09 -2.66
C SER A 356 1.74 -23.27 -3.65
N ASP A 357 2.78 -24.10 -3.70
CA ASP A 357 2.83 -25.28 -4.57
C ASP A 357 1.81 -26.35 -4.18
N ASP A 358 1.63 -26.58 -2.88
CA ASP A 358 0.63 -27.53 -2.35
C ASP A 358 -0.82 -27.08 -2.61
N LEU A 359 -1.08 -25.76 -2.55
CA LEU A 359 -2.40 -25.20 -2.88
C LEU A 359 -2.69 -25.29 -4.40
N ILE A 360 -1.68 -25.06 -5.24
CA ILE A 360 -1.79 -25.23 -6.70
C ILE A 360 -2.06 -26.70 -7.07
N LEU A 361 -1.41 -27.65 -6.39
CA LEU A 361 -1.63 -29.07 -6.61
C LEU A 361 -3.06 -29.50 -6.22
N ARG A 362 -3.62 -28.94 -5.14
CA ARG A 362 -5.00 -29.23 -4.72
C ARG A 362 -6.05 -28.70 -5.71
N ASP A 363 -5.85 -27.51 -6.27
CA ASP A 363 -6.75 -26.96 -7.30
C ASP A 363 -6.69 -27.76 -8.61
N LYS A 364 -5.52 -28.30 -8.99
CA LYS A 364 -5.41 -29.18 -10.17
C LYS A 364 -6.17 -30.49 -9.97
N VAL A 365 -6.09 -31.10 -8.79
CA VAL A 365 -6.81 -32.35 -8.48
C VAL A 365 -8.33 -32.14 -8.46
N SER A 366 -8.83 -30.99 -8.01
CA SER A 366 -10.28 -30.72 -8.06
C SER A 366 -10.81 -30.47 -9.47
N THR A 367 -9.95 -30.04 -10.40
CA THR A 367 -10.33 -29.74 -11.79
C THR A 367 -10.32 -31.00 -12.68
N GLU A 368 -9.60 -32.05 -12.28
CA GLU A 368 -9.58 -33.36 -12.97
C GLU A 368 -10.67 -34.33 -12.47
N GLN A 369 -11.42 -33.96 -11.42
CA GLN A 369 -12.53 -34.74 -10.86
C GLN A 369 -13.94 -34.20 -11.21
N LEU A 370 -14.01 -33.22 -12.10
CA LEU A 370 -15.22 -32.71 -12.76
C LEU A 370 -15.12 -32.97 -14.26
#